data_AF-A0A2W1JHQ2-F1
#
_entry.id   AF-A0A2W1JHQ2-F1
#
_cell.length_a   1.000
_cell.length_b   1.000
_cell.length_c   1.000
_cell.angle_alpha   90.00
_cell.angle_beta   90.00
_cell.angle_gamma   90.00
#
_symmetry.space_group_name_H-M   'P 1'
#
loop_
_entity.id
_entity.type
_entity.pdbx_description
1 polymer ?
#
loop_
_entity_poly.entity_id
_entity_poly.type
_entity_poly.pdbx_seq_one_letter_code
_entity_poly.pdbx_strand_id
1 'polypeptide(L)'
;MRRFIWIYPCLLLAVTSCSSAPIAETEQSSSASVADQSGSPLLISTPVQDAKVGRELQVKGTAPAGQRVWLLVHPQGTPDYWLQPSAATNGEGQWNSTVYIGRDGQGDVDLRYEIRAVAGSQAPLKEGKVLKAWPEAQMQSEIIEVTRQ
;
A
#
# COMPACT_ATOMS: atom_id res chain seq x y z
N MET A 1 9.09 -36.60 36.00
CA MET A 1 8.11 -36.61 37.11
C MET A 1 8.64 -35.78 38.28
N ARG A 2 8.10 -34.59 38.55
CA ARG A 2 8.22 -33.82 39.81
C ARG A 2 7.37 -32.55 39.67
N ARG A 3 6.13 -32.63 40.17
CA ARG A 3 5.60 -32.01 41.40
C ARG A 3 4.96 -30.64 41.14
N PHE A 4 3.67 -30.72 40.80
CA PHE A 4 2.68 -29.67 40.95
C PHE A 4 2.57 -29.27 42.43
N ILE A 5 2.58 -27.96 42.70
CA ILE A 5 2.16 -27.39 43.97
C ILE A 5 0.93 -26.52 43.66
N TRP A 6 -0.22 -26.97 44.16
CA TRP A 6 -1.42 -26.18 44.38
C TRP A 6 -1.39 -25.62 45.79
N ILE A 7 -2.15 -24.54 46.04
CA ILE A 7 -2.85 -24.11 47.29
C ILE A 7 -3.08 -22.59 47.12
N TYR A 8 -4.26 -22.16 46.65
CA TYR A 8 -5.49 -21.79 47.41
C TYR A 8 -5.46 -20.33 47.92
N PRO A 9 -6.54 -19.78 48.51
CA PRO A 9 -7.54 -18.98 47.81
C PRO A 9 -7.62 -17.57 48.46
N CYS A 10 -8.40 -16.64 47.90
CA CYS A 10 -9.13 -15.72 48.79
C CYS A 10 -10.37 -15.15 48.11
N LEU A 11 -11.45 -15.31 48.84
CA LEU A 11 -12.82 -14.94 48.57
C LEU A 11 -13.04 -13.49 49.07
N LEU A 12 -14.22 -12.95 48.70
CA LEU A 12 -14.88 -11.73 49.22
C LEU A 12 -14.51 -10.42 48.50
N LEU A 13 -15.39 -9.93 47.62
CA LEU A 13 -16.64 -9.18 47.88
C LEU A 13 -16.38 -7.73 48.29
N ALA A 14 -16.78 -6.77 47.44
CA ALA A 14 -17.80 -5.76 47.76
C ALA A 14 -17.92 -4.71 46.65
N VAL A 15 -19.18 -4.54 46.20
CA VAL A 15 -19.90 -3.28 45.87
C VAL A 15 -19.12 -1.96 45.98
N THR A 16 -19.23 -1.03 45.04
CA THR A 16 -20.29 0.01 44.99
C THR A 16 -20.00 0.93 43.78
N SER A 17 -20.98 1.20 42.92
CA SER A 17 -21.75 2.47 42.83
C SER A 17 -20.95 3.74 42.49
N CYS A 18 -21.17 4.28 41.27
CA CYS A 18 -21.26 5.71 40.87
C CYS A 18 -21.19 5.74 39.33
N SER A 19 -22.28 5.96 38.57
CA SER A 19 -23.04 7.19 38.38
C SER A 19 -22.17 8.43 38.16
N SER A 20 -21.85 8.73 36.90
CA SER A 20 -21.88 10.08 36.29
C SER A 20 -21.37 10.03 34.85
N ALA A 21 -22.28 10.18 33.89
CA ALA A 21 -22.00 10.86 32.62
C ALA A 21 -22.17 12.39 32.86
N PRO A 22 -21.95 13.29 31.88
CA PRO A 22 -21.10 13.30 30.69
C PRO A 22 -20.14 14.52 30.70
N ILE A 23 -19.00 14.48 30.01
CA ILE A 23 -18.29 15.73 29.61
C ILE A 23 -17.85 15.58 28.16
N ALA A 24 -18.46 16.41 27.32
CA ALA A 24 -18.01 16.75 26.00
C ALA A 24 -16.75 17.63 26.13
N GLU A 25 -15.64 17.19 25.54
CA GLU A 25 -14.53 18.05 25.15
C GLU A 25 -14.20 17.66 23.70
N THR A 26 -14.77 18.40 22.77
CA THR A 26 -14.12 19.55 22.13
C THR A 26 -13.03 19.07 21.19
N GLU A 27 -13.49 18.95 19.95
CA GLU A 27 -12.75 19.18 18.72
C GLU A 27 -11.52 20.09 18.93
N GLN A 28 -10.33 19.50 18.88
CA GLN A 28 -9.19 20.17 18.29
C GLN A 28 -8.70 19.33 17.12
N SER A 29 -9.54 19.33 16.09
CA SER A 29 -9.11 19.18 14.72
C SER A 29 -8.18 20.35 14.40
N SER A 30 -6.90 20.19 14.71
CA SER A 30 -5.83 21.05 14.20
C SER A 30 -5.69 20.78 12.71
N SER A 31 -6.63 21.33 11.94
CA SER A 31 -6.48 21.62 10.52
C SER A 31 -5.42 22.73 10.39
N ALA A 32 -4.16 22.36 10.60
CA ALA A 32 -3.06 23.09 10.02
C ALA A 32 -3.08 22.77 8.53
N SER A 33 -3.84 23.57 7.79
CA SER A 33 -3.71 23.74 6.34
C SER A 33 -2.29 24.26 6.07
N VAL A 34 -1.35 23.32 6.02
CA VAL A 34 -0.04 23.51 5.41
C VAL A 34 -0.32 23.75 3.94
N ALA A 35 0.07 24.94 3.48
CA ALA A 35 0.02 25.34 2.09
C ALA A 35 0.71 24.27 1.22
N ASP A 36 -0.14 23.43 0.63
CA ASP A 36 -0.10 22.91 -0.72
C ASP A 36 1.18 23.24 -1.50
N GLN A 37 2.17 22.37 -1.36
CA GLN A 37 3.11 22.15 -2.46
C GLN A 37 2.42 21.25 -3.47
N SER A 38 1.48 21.80 -4.25
CA SER A 38 0.81 21.11 -5.35
C SER A 38 1.77 20.91 -6.52
N GLY A 39 2.84 20.14 -6.29
CA GLY A 39 3.36 19.28 -7.33
C GLY A 39 2.30 18.21 -7.57
N SER A 40 1.88 18.01 -8.82
CA SER A 40 0.85 17.03 -9.17
C SER A 40 1.11 15.69 -8.46
N PRO A 41 0.15 15.15 -7.69
CA PRO A 41 0.35 13.91 -6.97
C PRO A 41 0.66 12.76 -7.94
N LEU A 42 1.43 11.78 -7.46
CA LEU A 42 1.67 10.55 -8.22
C LEU A 42 0.38 9.72 -8.22
N LEU A 43 -0.25 9.60 -9.39
CA LEU A 43 -1.53 8.93 -9.56
C LEU A 43 -1.44 7.83 -10.60
N ILE A 44 -2.16 6.74 -10.37
CA ILE A 44 -2.43 5.70 -11.36
C ILE A 44 -3.84 5.95 -11.91
N SER A 45 -3.94 6.12 -13.23
CA SER A 45 -5.21 6.36 -13.94
C SER A 45 -5.75 5.12 -14.63
N THR A 46 -4.88 4.16 -14.96
CA THR A 46 -5.24 2.87 -15.55
C THR A 46 -4.21 1.87 -15.06
N PRO A 47 -4.60 0.69 -14.56
CA PRO A 47 -5.96 0.18 -14.41
C PRO A 47 -6.74 0.92 -13.30
N VAL A 48 -8.06 0.75 -13.29
CA VAL A 48 -8.92 1.20 -12.18
C VAL A 48 -8.94 0.15 -11.07
N GLN A 49 -9.41 0.54 -9.89
CA GLN A 49 -9.59 -0.35 -8.75
C GLN A 49 -10.46 -1.57 -9.11
N ASP A 50 -10.06 -2.75 -8.64
CA ASP A 50 -10.67 -4.06 -8.88
C ASP A 50 -10.78 -4.47 -10.37
N ALA A 51 -9.99 -3.84 -11.25
CA ALA A 51 -10.00 -4.19 -12.67
C ALA A 51 -9.54 -5.65 -12.89
N LYS A 52 -10.20 -6.29 -13.85
CA LYS A 52 -9.79 -7.59 -14.37
C LYS A 52 -8.82 -7.39 -15.53
N VAL A 53 -7.63 -7.97 -15.41
CA VAL A 53 -6.52 -7.67 -16.32
C VAL A 53 -5.87 -8.95 -16.80
N GLY A 54 -5.35 -8.92 -18.03
CA GLY A 54 -4.49 -10.00 -18.51
C GLY A 54 -3.14 -10.00 -17.80
N ARG A 55 -2.30 -10.98 -18.16
CA ARG A 55 -0.94 -11.07 -17.63
C ARG A 55 -0.10 -9.83 -17.92
N GLU A 56 -0.22 -9.25 -19.11
CA GLU A 56 0.48 -8.03 -19.49
C GLU A 56 -0.54 -6.89 -19.56
N LEU A 57 -0.25 -5.79 -18.87
CA LEU A 57 -1.12 -4.62 -18.90
C LEU A 57 -0.31 -3.32 -18.96
N GLN A 58 -0.89 -2.33 -19.65
CA GLN A 58 -0.34 -0.98 -19.71
C GLN A 58 -0.86 -0.17 -18.53
N VAL A 59 0.02 0.15 -17.58
CA VAL A 59 -0.29 1.05 -16.48
C VAL A 59 0.02 2.48 -16.94
N LYS A 60 -0.92 3.39 -16.69
CA LYS A 60 -0.80 4.81 -17.05
C LYS A 60 -1.10 5.67 -15.85
N GLY A 61 -0.45 6.83 -15.77
CA GLY A 61 -0.69 7.75 -14.68
C GLY A 61 -0.09 9.12 -14.90
N THR A 62 -0.14 9.92 -13.83
CA THR A 62 0.44 11.26 -13.77
C THR A 62 1.41 11.36 -12.61
N ALA A 63 2.45 12.17 -12.76
CA ALA A 63 3.37 12.58 -11.70
C ALA A 63 4.03 13.91 -12.12
N PRO A 64 4.83 14.57 -11.26
CA PRO A 64 5.58 15.74 -11.67
C PRO A 64 6.50 15.44 -12.87
N ALA A 65 6.68 16.41 -13.76
CA ALA A 65 7.51 16.25 -14.95
C ALA A 65 8.98 15.96 -14.60
N GLY A 66 9.66 15.16 -15.42
CA GLY A 66 11.07 14.78 -15.22
C GLY A 66 11.32 13.75 -14.12
N GLN A 67 10.27 13.16 -13.55
CA GLN A 67 10.38 12.12 -12.53
C GLN A 67 10.52 10.73 -13.18
N ARG A 68 11.25 9.84 -12.48
CA ARG A 68 11.25 8.41 -12.78
C ARG A 68 10.30 7.70 -11.82
N VAL A 69 9.29 7.05 -12.38
CA VAL A 69 8.26 6.29 -11.68
C VAL A 69 8.61 4.81 -11.75
N TRP A 70 8.60 4.17 -10.59
CA TRP A 70 8.78 2.74 -10.43
C TRP A 70 7.44 2.11 -10.08
N LEU A 71 7.13 0.99 -10.70
CA LEU A 71 5.93 0.22 -10.39
C LEU A 71 6.31 -1.03 -9.63
N LEU A 72 5.51 -1.33 -8.62
CA LEU A 72 5.65 -2.52 -7.80
C LEU A 72 4.35 -3.31 -7.83
N VAL A 73 4.50 -4.62 -7.99
CA VAL A 73 3.39 -5.57 -7.98
C VAL A 73 3.55 -6.49 -6.79
N HIS A 74 2.45 -6.68 -6.07
CA HIS A 74 2.37 -7.55 -4.90
C HIS A 74 1.14 -8.48 -5.03
N PRO A 75 1.32 -9.79 -5.25
CA PRO A 75 0.25 -10.78 -5.15
C PRO A 75 -0.22 -10.90 -3.71
N GLN A 76 -1.53 -10.82 -3.50
CA GLN A 76 -2.12 -11.04 -2.19
C GLN A 76 -1.85 -12.48 -1.72
N GLY A 77 -1.26 -12.62 -0.52
CA GLY A 77 -0.91 -13.91 0.07
C GLY A 77 0.55 -14.34 -0.09
N THR A 78 1.39 -13.54 -0.74
CA THR A 78 2.85 -13.74 -0.77
C THR A 78 3.55 -12.54 -0.12
N PRO A 79 4.70 -12.69 0.56
CA PRO A 79 5.39 -11.57 1.19
C PRO A 79 6.29 -10.78 0.22
N ASP A 80 6.32 -11.16 -1.05
CA ASP A 80 7.27 -10.66 -2.03
C ASP A 80 6.64 -9.49 -2.83
N TYR A 81 7.51 -8.56 -3.26
CA TYR A 81 7.13 -7.38 -4.03
C TYR A 81 8.04 -7.29 -5.25
N TRP A 82 7.46 -7.31 -6.43
CA TRP A 82 8.21 -7.37 -7.69
C TRP A 82 8.31 -5.99 -8.31
N LEU A 83 9.54 -5.50 -8.50
CA LEU A 83 9.78 -4.30 -9.28
C LEU A 83 9.58 -4.58 -10.77
N GLN A 84 8.70 -3.78 -11.36
CA GLN A 84 8.38 -3.79 -12.78
C GLN A 84 9.25 -2.77 -13.53
N PRO A 85 9.21 -2.76 -14.87
CA PRO A 85 9.85 -1.72 -15.67
C PRO A 85 9.46 -0.31 -15.22
N SER A 86 10.45 0.56 -15.08
CA SER A 86 10.24 1.98 -14.71
C SER A 86 9.78 2.81 -15.90
N ALA A 87 9.07 3.89 -15.64
CA ALA A 87 8.69 4.89 -16.64
C ALA A 87 9.26 6.26 -16.28
N ALA A 88 9.59 7.06 -17.30
CA ALA A 88 9.86 8.49 -17.12
C ALA A 88 8.59 9.29 -17.41
N THR A 89 8.33 10.34 -16.63
CA THR A 89 7.25 11.27 -16.93
C THR A 89 7.65 12.17 -18.10
N ASN A 90 6.71 12.41 -19.02
CA ASN A 90 6.90 13.34 -20.13
C ASN A 90 6.81 14.81 -19.65
N GLY A 91 6.93 15.76 -20.57
CA GLY A 91 6.83 17.19 -20.26
C GLY A 91 5.46 17.64 -19.71
N GLU A 92 4.42 16.82 -19.87
CA GLU A 92 3.07 17.05 -19.36
C GLU A 92 2.81 16.30 -18.05
N GLY A 93 3.82 15.60 -17.50
CA GLY A 93 3.69 14.81 -16.29
C GLY A 93 3.00 13.45 -16.49
N GLN A 94 2.70 13.05 -17.72
CA GLN A 94 2.12 11.73 -18.00
C GLN A 94 3.22 10.66 -18.07
N TRP A 95 2.90 9.45 -17.61
CA TRP A 95 3.79 8.29 -17.72
C TRP A 95 2.99 7.04 -18.09
N ASN A 96 3.68 6.09 -18.73
CA ASN A 96 3.15 4.76 -19.02
C ASN A 96 4.22 3.69 -18.83
N SER A 97 3.83 2.52 -18.36
CA SER A 97 4.71 1.36 -18.25
C SER A 97 3.96 0.07 -18.50
N THR A 98 4.69 -0.94 -18.95
CA THR A 98 4.18 -2.30 -19.07
C THR A 98 4.41 -3.03 -17.75
N VAL A 99 3.37 -3.61 -17.19
CA VAL A 99 3.42 -4.39 -15.94
C VAL A 99 2.97 -5.81 -16.19
N TYR A 100 3.64 -6.76 -15.53
CA TYR A 100 3.33 -8.18 -15.57
C TYR A 100 2.66 -8.63 -14.27
N ILE A 101 1.46 -9.20 -14.41
CA ILE A 101 0.64 -9.71 -13.31
C ILE A 101 0.69 -11.24 -13.32
N GLY A 102 1.36 -11.79 -12.31
CA GLY A 102 1.54 -13.23 -12.14
C GLY A 102 2.60 -13.85 -13.05
N ARG A 103 2.80 -15.16 -12.87
CA ARG A 103 3.74 -15.99 -13.62
C ARG A 103 3.18 -16.38 -14.98
N ASP A 104 4.07 -16.89 -15.84
CA ASP A 104 3.68 -17.60 -17.04
C ASP A 104 2.67 -18.74 -16.74
N GLY A 105 1.73 -18.95 -17.66
CA GLY A 105 0.72 -20.02 -17.56
C GLY A 105 -0.54 -19.65 -16.77
N GLN A 106 -1.39 -20.63 -16.48
CA GLN A 106 -2.74 -20.41 -15.90
C GLN A 106 -2.77 -20.45 -14.36
N GLY A 107 -1.63 -20.73 -13.71
CA GLY A 107 -1.58 -21.01 -12.26
C GLY A 107 -1.93 -19.84 -11.34
N ASP A 108 -1.94 -18.62 -11.88
CA ASP A 108 -2.25 -17.42 -11.09
C ASP A 108 -3.56 -16.72 -11.55
N VAL A 109 -4.38 -17.37 -12.38
CA VAL A 109 -5.71 -16.82 -12.77
C VAL A 109 -6.60 -16.69 -11.54
N ASP A 110 -7.42 -15.65 -11.52
CA ASP A 110 -8.31 -15.24 -10.42
C ASP A 110 -7.59 -14.85 -9.12
N LEU A 111 -6.25 -14.76 -9.13
CA LEU A 111 -5.49 -14.19 -8.02
C LEU A 111 -5.52 -12.65 -8.06
N ARG A 112 -5.55 -12.06 -6.87
CA ARG A 112 -5.53 -10.62 -6.65
C ARG A 112 -4.10 -10.10 -6.49
N TYR A 113 -3.87 -8.92 -7.05
CA TYR A 113 -2.59 -8.23 -7.03
C TYR A 113 -2.80 -6.77 -6.68
N GLU A 114 -1.86 -6.23 -5.92
CA GLU A 114 -1.76 -4.83 -5.58
C GLU A 114 -0.67 -4.18 -6.43
N ILE A 115 -1.00 -3.04 -7.03
CA ILE A 115 -0.08 -2.22 -7.82
C ILE A 115 0.10 -0.89 -7.11
N ARG A 116 1.36 -0.49 -6.91
CA ARG A 116 1.70 0.86 -6.41
C ARG A 116 2.80 1.46 -7.26
N ALA A 117 2.65 2.74 -7.57
CA ALA A 117 3.69 3.55 -8.19
C ALA A 117 4.45 4.33 -7.11
N VAL A 118 5.77 4.41 -7.25
CA VAL A 118 6.65 5.19 -6.36
C VAL A 118 7.64 6.02 -7.16
N ALA A 119 7.97 7.21 -6.67
CA ALA A 119 8.97 8.10 -7.27
C ALA A 119 9.81 8.79 -6.19
N GLY A 120 11.05 9.14 -6.52
CA GLY A 120 11.99 9.71 -5.55
C GLY A 120 12.35 8.76 -4.40
N SER A 121 12.60 7.48 -4.69
CA SER A 121 13.09 6.54 -3.68
C SER A 121 14.54 6.87 -3.29
N GLN A 122 14.84 6.85 -1.99
CA GLN A 122 16.20 7.04 -1.48
C GLN A 122 17.09 5.82 -1.74
N ALA A 123 16.48 4.64 -1.80
CA ALA A 123 17.18 3.39 -2.08
C ALA A 123 17.28 3.14 -3.60
N PRO A 124 18.38 2.55 -4.08
CA PRO A 124 18.50 2.18 -5.48
C PRO A 124 17.49 1.08 -5.85
N LEU A 125 16.55 1.44 -6.71
CA LEU A 125 15.57 0.54 -7.31
C LEU A 125 16.11 0.03 -8.65
N LYS A 126 15.88 -1.26 -8.91
CA LYS A 126 16.29 -1.93 -10.15
C LYS A 126 15.18 -2.87 -10.59
N GLU A 127 14.86 -2.83 -11.87
CA GLU A 127 13.88 -3.73 -12.49
C GLU A 127 14.20 -5.19 -12.20
N GLY A 128 13.15 -6.01 -11.99
CA GLY A 128 13.28 -7.43 -11.69
C GLY A 128 13.74 -7.75 -10.27
N LYS A 129 14.07 -6.74 -9.46
CA LYS A 129 14.39 -6.94 -8.04
C LYS A 129 13.13 -7.31 -7.26
N VAL A 130 13.27 -8.28 -6.37
CA VAL A 130 12.24 -8.63 -5.39
C VAL A 130 12.55 -7.95 -4.06
N LEU A 131 11.56 -7.25 -3.50
CA LEU A 131 11.62 -6.63 -2.17
C LEU A 131 10.77 -7.41 -1.18
N LYS A 132 10.94 -7.11 0.10
CA LYS A 132 10.18 -7.68 1.23
C LYS A 132 9.12 -6.74 1.80
N ALA A 133 9.07 -5.51 1.30
CA ALA A 133 8.13 -4.48 1.68
C ALA A 133 8.03 -3.43 0.58
N TRP A 134 7.00 -2.58 0.65
CA TRP A 134 6.94 -1.35 -0.12
C TRP A 134 8.16 -0.46 0.19
N PRO A 135 8.86 0.07 -0.83
CA PRO A 135 10.02 0.91 -0.62
C PRO A 135 9.60 2.28 -0.07
N GLU A 136 10.46 2.85 0.79
CA GLU A 136 10.34 4.25 1.16
C GLU A 136 10.64 5.14 -0.05
N ALA A 137 9.77 6.13 -0.28
CA ALA A 137 9.86 7.03 -1.41
C ALA A 137 9.22 8.38 -1.07
N GLN A 138 9.73 9.44 -1.69
CA GLN A 138 9.18 10.79 -1.52
C GLN A 138 7.72 10.89 -2.01
N MET A 139 7.38 10.16 -3.07
CA MET A 139 6.04 10.12 -3.65
C MET A 139 5.58 8.68 -3.82
N GLN A 140 4.32 8.41 -3.46
CA GLN A 140 3.67 7.13 -3.62
C GLN A 140 2.23 7.36 -4.11
N SER A 141 1.76 6.50 -5.00
CA SER A 141 0.34 6.45 -5.34
C SER A 141 -0.45 5.69 -4.29
N GLU A 142 -1.77 5.77 -4.40
CA GLU A 142 -2.67 4.77 -3.80
C GLU A 142 -2.35 3.37 -4.33
N ILE A 143 -2.75 2.35 -3.58
CA ILE A 143 -2.71 0.96 -4.04
C ILE A 143 -3.91 0.74 -4.94
N ILE A 144 -3.68 0.21 -6.13
CA ILE A 144 -4.72 -0.27 -7.02
C ILE A 144 -4.74 -1.79 -6.96
N GLU A 145 -5.88 -2.37 -6.59
CA GLU A 145 -6.06 -3.83 -6.67
C GLU A 145 -6.55 -4.24 -8.06
N VAL A 146 -6.02 -5.34 -8.56
CA VAL A 146 -6.43 -5.95 -9.84
C VAL A 146 -6.55 -7.46 -9.67
N THR A 147 -7.35 -8.09 -10.53
CA THR A 147 -7.48 -9.55 -10.59
C THR A 147 -6.97 -10.06 -11.93
N ARG A 148 -6.11 -11.09 -11.91
CA ARG A 148 -5.60 -11.72 -13.13
C ARG A 148 -6.68 -12.55 -13.82
N GLN A 149 -6.85 -12.39 -15.12
CA GLN A 149 -7.69 -13.23 -15.99
C GLN A 149 -6.89 -14.04 -16.99
#